data_AF-A0A1C4VYD1-F1
#
_entry.id   AF-A0A1C4VYD1-F1
#
_cell.length_a   1.000
_cell.length_b   1.000
_cell.length_c   1.000
_cell.angle_alpha   90.00
_cell.angle_beta   90.00
_cell.angle_gamma   90.00
#
_symmetry.space_group_name_H-M   'P 1'
#
loop_
_entity.id
_entity.type
_entity.pdbx_description
1 polymer ?
#
loop_
_entity_poly.entity_id
_entity_poly.type
_entity_poly.pdbx_seq_one_letter_code
_entity_poly.pdbx_strand_id
1 'polypeptide(L)'
;MEAEERGLGDVLAAEFPREETPVTDALCFSDMTTGPDGQDFEVLERLAEIRSRYGPEHLVTRFICRAEPEMVAAVQRTQRRLSGSVAQPM
;
A
#
# COMPACT_ATOMS: atom_id res chain seq x y z
N MET A 1 3.84 10.65 -4.12
CA MET A 1 2.50 11.01 -3.61
C MET A 1 2.53 11.60 -2.19
N GLU A 2 2.86 10.86 -1.12
CA GLU A 2 3.02 11.48 0.21
C GLU A 2 4.21 12.45 0.25
N ALA A 3 5.32 12.07 -0.39
CA ALA A 3 6.48 12.94 -0.57
C ALA A 3 6.11 14.30 -1.20
N GLU A 4 5.17 14.32 -2.15
CA GLU A 4 4.66 15.56 -2.75
C GLU A 4 3.86 16.39 -1.74
N GLU A 5 2.97 15.76 -0.96
CA GLU A 5 2.20 16.43 0.12
C GLU A 5 3.11 17.05 1.18
N ARG A 6 4.34 16.53 1.33
CA ARG A 6 5.38 17.04 2.23
C ARG A 6 6.39 17.97 1.58
N GLY A 7 6.29 18.24 0.27
CA GLY A 7 7.26 19.07 -0.47
C GLY A 7 8.63 18.42 -0.69
N LEU A 8 8.74 17.10 -0.54
CA LEU A 8 9.96 16.30 -0.67
C LEU A 8 10.00 15.46 -1.96
N GLY A 9 9.01 15.61 -2.85
CA GLY A 9 8.84 14.78 -4.05
C GLY A 9 10.10 14.70 -4.91
N ASP A 10 10.62 15.86 -5.33
CA ASP A 10 11.77 15.93 -6.25
C ASP A 10 13.05 15.41 -5.63
N VAL A 11 13.31 15.76 -4.36
CA VAL A 11 14.51 15.35 -3.62
C VAL A 11 14.54 13.83 -3.47
N LEU A 12 13.43 13.23 -3.05
CA LEU A 12 13.35 11.77 -2.87
C LEU A 12 13.34 11.03 -4.20
N ALA A 13 12.72 11.57 -5.25
CA ALA A 13 12.74 10.94 -6.57
C ALA A 13 14.15 10.94 -7.20
N ALA A 14 14.97 11.95 -6.90
CA ALA A 14 16.34 12.03 -7.37
C ALA A 14 17.26 10.99 -6.69
N GLU A 15 17.03 10.71 -5.41
CA GLU A 15 17.85 9.76 -4.63
C GLU A 15 17.34 8.32 -4.71
N PHE A 16 16.02 8.14 -4.74
CA PHE A 16 15.34 6.84 -4.67
C PHE A 16 14.44 6.65 -5.91
N PRO A 17 14.98 6.08 -7.00
CA PRO A 17 14.18 5.73 -8.16
C PRO A 17 13.02 4.81 -7.76
N ARG A 18 11.84 5.08 -8.33
CA ARG A 18 10.66 4.26 -8.05
C ARG A 18 10.87 2.85 -8.57
N GLU A 19 10.80 1.89 -7.67
CA GLU A 19 10.76 0.48 -8.04
C GLU A 19 9.36 0.11 -8.56
N GLU A 20 9.31 -0.62 -9.68
CA GLU A 20 8.06 -1.09 -10.32
C GLU A 20 8.07 -2.62 -10.49
N THR A 21 8.74 -3.33 -9.58
CA THR A 21 8.83 -4.79 -9.59
C THR A 21 7.71 -5.42 -8.75
N PRO A 22 7.47 -6.75 -8.86
CA PRO A 22 6.54 -7.45 -7.98
C PRO A 22 6.86 -7.35 -6.48
N VAL A 23 8.10 -6.97 -6.10
CA VAL A 23 8.47 -6.78 -4.69
C VAL A 23 7.72 -5.58 -4.10
N THR A 24 7.62 -4.49 -4.84
CA THR A 24 6.86 -3.30 -4.41
C THR A 24 5.38 -3.63 -4.19
N ASP A 25 4.78 -4.43 -5.10
CA ASP A 25 3.41 -4.92 -4.94
C ASP A 25 3.26 -5.82 -3.69
N ALA A 26 4.25 -6.65 -3.38
CA ALA A 26 4.22 -7.56 -2.24
C ALA A 26 4.36 -6.82 -0.91
N LEU A 27 5.18 -5.77 -0.85
CA LEU A 27 5.30 -4.90 0.32
C LEU A 27 4.02 -4.12 0.56
N CYS A 28 3.43 -3.54 -0.50
CA CYS A 28 2.13 -2.87 -0.40
C CYS A 28 1.02 -3.83 0.04
N PHE A 29 1.01 -5.05 -0.51
CA PHE A 29 0.10 -6.11 -0.08
C PHE A 29 0.24 -6.38 1.41
N SER A 30 1.47 -6.61 1.89
CA SER A 30 1.74 -6.93 3.30
C SER A 30 1.28 -5.81 4.24
N ASP A 31 1.55 -4.55 3.91
CA ASP A 31 1.14 -3.38 4.70
C ASP A 31 -0.40 -3.20 4.73
N MET A 32 -1.06 -3.49 3.61
CA MET A 32 -2.50 -3.30 3.47
C MET A 32 -3.34 -4.48 3.99
N THR A 33 -2.75 -5.66 4.17
CA THR A 33 -3.46 -6.86 4.63
C THR A 33 -3.01 -7.34 6.01
N THR A 34 -2.06 -6.67 6.66
CA THR A 34 -1.56 -7.06 7.98
C THR A 34 -1.76 -5.93 9.00
N GLY A 35 -2.51 -6.23 10.06
CA GLY A 35 -2.70 -5.33 11.18
C GLY A 35 -1.48 -5.24 12.10
N PRO A 36 -1.45 -4.26 13.02
CA PRO A 36 -0.33 -4.06 13.94
C PRO A 36 -0.04 -5.26 14.85
N ASP A 37 -1.03 -6.13 15.10
CA ASP A 37 -0.89 -7.35 15.90
C ASP A 37 -0.74 -8.62 15.03
N GLY A 38 -0.53 -8.46 13.72
CA GLY A 38 -0.35 -9.57 12.77
C GLY A 38 -1.65 -10.19 12.26
N GLN A 39 -2.80 -9.59 12.54
CA GLN A 39 -4.11 -10.04 12.05
C GLN A 39 -4.31 -9.71 10.57
N ASP A 40 -5.06 -10.57 9.87
CA ASP A 40 -5.42 -10.34 8.47
C ASP A 40 -6.45 -9.21 8.33
N PHE A 41 -6.29 -8.41 7.28
CA PHE A 41 -7.22 -7.37 6.86
C PHE A 41 -7.56 -7.51 5.39
N GLU A 42 -8.81 -7.21 5.04
CA GLU A 42 -9.17 -6.86 3.68
C GLU A 42 -8.72 -5.43 3.35
N VAL A 43 -8.19 -5.21 2.15
CA VAL A 43 -7.62 -3.91 1.77
C VAL A 43 -8.60 -2.75 1.94
N LEU A 44 -9.88 -2.94 1.61
CA LEU A 44 -10.90 -1.90 1.75
C LEU A 44 -11.26 -1.62 3.21
N GLU A 45 -11.23 -2.64 4.06
CA GLU A 45 -11.43 -2.49 5.50
C GLU A 45 -10.27 -1.71 6.12
N ARG A 46 -9.03 -2.05 5.74
CA ARG A 46 -7.83 -1.33 6.17
C ARG A 46 -7.87 0.14 5.77
N LEU A 47 -8.23 0.45 4.52
CA LEU A 47 -8.35 1.83 4.05
C LEU A 47 -9.44 2.61 4.82
N ALA A 48 -10.56 1.96 5.15
CA ALA A 48 -11.61 2.57 5.96
C ALA A 48 -11.16 2.85 7.40
N GLU A 49 -10.45 1.92 8.03
CA GLU A 49 -9.85 2.09 9.37
C GLU A 49 -8.89 3.27 9.39
N ILE A 50 -7.96 3.34 8.42
CA ILE A 50 -6.98 4.43 8.38
C ILE A 50 -7.68 5.79 8.22
N ARG A 51 -8.69 5.90 7.35
CA ARG A 51 -9.50 7.12 7.22
C ARG A 51 -10.17 7.52 8.54
N SER A 52 -10.75 6.54 9.25
CA SER A 52 -11.39 6.77 10.54
C SER A 52 -10.40 7.23 11.60
N ARG A 53 -9.18 6.68 11.60
CA ARG A 53 -8.13 6.99 12.58
C ARG A 53 -7.58 8.41 12.44
N TYR A 54 -7.36 8.88 11.21
CA TYR A 54 -6.73 10.18 10.97
C TYR A 54 -7.72 11.34 10.74
N GLY A 55 -8.95 11.05 10.32
CA GLY A 55 -9.95 12.07 10.02
C GLY A 55 -9.79 12.73 8.63
N PRO A 56 -10.81 13.43 8.13
CA PRO A 56 -10.91 13.83 6.72
C PRO A 56 -9.86 14.85 6.25
N GLU A 57 -9.41 15.75 7.13
CA GLU A 57 -8.47 16.82 6.75
C GLU A 57 -7.00 16.42 6.88
N HIS A 58 -6.72 15.27 7.48
CA HIS A 58 -5.37 14.83 7.75
C HIS A 58 -4.63 14.43 6.46
N LEU A 59 -3.32 14.72 6.41
CA LEU A 59 -2.46 14.44 5.26
C LEU A 59 -2.52 12.97 4.82
N VAL A 60 -2.50 12.04 5.78
CA VAL A 60 -2.62 10.60 5.53
C VAL A 60 -3.93 10.25 4.82
N THR A 61 -5.05 10.86 5.23
CA THR A 61 -6.35 10.63 4.60
C THR A 61 -6.37 11.12 3.16
N ARG A 62 -5.84 12.32 2.89
CA ARG A 62 -5.71 12.85 1.52
C ARG A 62 -4.83 11.97 0.64
N PHE A 63 -3.68 11.55 1.16
CA PHE A 63 -2.76 10.65 0.48
C PHE A 63 -3.45 9.33 0.13
N ILE A 64 -4.12 8.69 1.09
CA ILE A 64 -4.81 7.42 0.90
C ILE A 64 -5.93 7.54 -0.12
N CYS A 65 -6.74 8.60 -0.10
CA CYS A 65 -7.78 8.81 -1.11
C CYS A 65 -7.21 8.87 -2.52
N ARG A 66 -6.00 9.43 -2.70
CA ARG A 66 -5.33 9.45 -4.01
C ARG A 66 -4.65 8.12 -4.35
N ALA A 67 -4.14 7.41 -3.35
CA ALA A 67 -3.37 6.18 -3.53
C ALA A 67 -4.25 4.92 -3.63
N GLU A 68 -5.49 4.97 -3.15
CA GLU A 68 -6.39 3.81 -3.02
C GLU A 68 -6.49 2.96 -4.29
N PRO A 69 -6.72 3.52 -5.50
CA PRO A 69 -6.82 2.69 -6.70
C PRO A 69 -5.56 1.86 -6.96
N GLU A 70 -4.38 2.43 -6.73
CA GLU A 70 -3.11 1.74 -6.94
C GLU A 70 -2.82 0.72 -5.82
N MET A 71 -3.14 1.05 -4.57
CA MET A 71 -3.01 0.11 -3.43
C MET A 71 -3.88 -1.13 -3.64
N VAL A 72 -5.14 -0.94 -4.04
CA VAL A 72 -6.05 -2.05 -4.35
C VAL A 72 -5.52 -2.86 -5.54
N ALA A 73 -5.02 -2.21 -6.59
CA ALA A 73 -4.46 -2.89 -7.74
C ALA A 73 -3.21 -3.73 -7.37
N ALA A 74 -2.31 -3.19 -6.54
CA ALA A 74 -1.14 -3.89 -6.03
C ALA A 74 -1.52 -5.15 -5.23
N VAL A 75 -2.48 -5.02 -4.30
CA VAL A 75 -3.04 -6.15 -3.54
C VAL A 75 -3.56 -7.24 -4.48
N GLN A 76 -4.39 -6.88 -5.46
CA GLN A 76 -4.96 -7.82 -6.42
C GLN A 76 -3.90 -8.48 -7.32
N ARG A 77 -2.86 -7.73 -7.73
CA ARG A 77 -1.74 -8.30 -8.50
C ARG A 77 -0.98 -9.32 -7.67
N THR A 78 -0.70 -9.03 -6.40
CA THR A 78 -0.02 -9.97 -5.49
C THR A 78 -0.86 -11.22 -5.22
N GLN A 79 -2.15 -11.07 -4.90
CA GLN A 79 -3.08 -12.19 -4.70
C GLN A 79 -3.11 -13.12 -5.92
N ARG A 80 -3.21 -12.57 -7.14
CA ARG A 80 -3.17 -13.36 -8.38
C ARG A 80 -1.88 -14.15 -8.54
N ARG A 81 -0.72 -13.56 -8.19
CA ARG A 81 0.58 -14.26 -8.24
C ARG A 81 0.63 -15.40 -7.24
N LEU A 82 0.11 -15.20 -6.02
CA LEU A 82 0.04 -16.24 -4.99
C LEU A 82 -0.88 -17.39 -5.40
N SER A 83 -2.06 -17.09 -5.97
CA SER A 83 -2.98 -18.13 -6.46
C SER A 83 -2.44 -18.90 -7.68
N GLY A 84 -1.57 -18.28 -8.47
CA GLY A 84 -0.90 -18.92 -9.62
C GLY A 84 0.40 -19.65 -9.26
N SER A 85 0.92 -19.47 -8.05
CA SER A 85 2.13 -20.15 -7.57
C SER A 85 1.73 -21.44 -6.87
N VAL A 86 2.29 -22.57 -7.31
CA VAL A 86 2.24 -23.80 -6.51
C VAL A 86 2.96 -23.50 -5.19
N ALA A 87 2.34 -23.88 -4.06
CA ALA A 87 2.91 -23.69 -2.74
C ALA A 87 4.37 -24.18 -2.73
N GLN A 88 5.32 -23.33 -2.32
CA GLN A 88 6.68 -23.78 -2.07
C GLN A 88 6.62 -24.79 -0.92
N PRO A 89 7.11 -26.03 -1.12
CA PRO A 89 7.17 -26.98 -0.03
C PRO A 89 8.12 -26.45 1.05
N MET A 90 7.65 -26.50 2.29
CA MET A 90 8.42 -26.18 3.51
C MET A 90 9.61 -27.12 3.68
#